data_AF-A0A933PUQ4-F1
#
_entry.id   AF-A0A933PUQ4-F1
#
_cell.length_a   1.000
_cell.length_b   1.000
_cell.length_c   1.000
_cell.angle_alpha   90.00
_cell.angle_beta   90.00
_cell.angle_gamma   90.00
#
_symmetry.space_group_name_H-M   'P 1'
#
loop_
_entity.id
_entity.type
_entity.pdbx_description
1 polymer ?
#
loop_
_entity_poly.entity_id
_entity_poly.type
_entity_poly.pdbx_seq_one_letter_code
_entity_poly.pdbx_strand_id
1 'polypeptide(L)'
;MSKESKSKKTVSGGAIGVAELNALIDALDGSTVEEISVSRGEANVKIIRTVKPKAPKAKPAKDAPAPAAAPVEVVPVEVTHDVISPGVGIFLRAKDEKSDAFVKLRDMVTAGQVVGTLKFMGIKHEIRSEAEGKIVEILVEDGQAVEYGQPIFRLK
;
A
#
# COMPACT_ATOMS: atom_id res chain seq x y z
N MET A 1 37.09 20.84 44.11
CA MET A 1 38.16 20.39 43.19
C MET A 1 38.28 18.89 43.43
N SER A 2 38.01 17.95 42.52
CA SER A 2 38.22 17.94 41.08
C SER A 2 37.22 16.99 40.39
N LYS A 3 36.93 17.30 39.13
CA LYS A 3 36.24 16.43 38.17
C LYS A 3 37.11 15.20 37.86
N GLU A 4 36.49 14.05 37.62
CA GLU A 4 36.89 13.17 36.52
C GLU A 4 35.66 12.37 36.06
N SER A 5 35.30 12.58 34.79
CA SER A 5 34.31 11.82 34.03
C SER A 5 35.07 10.92 33.05
N LYS A 6 34.71 9.64 33.00
CA LYS A 6 34.85 8.73 31.84
C LYS A 6 33.63 7.80 31.90
N SER A 7 32.59 7.94 31.08
CA SER A 7 32.47 7.48 29.67
C SER A 7 32.94 6.02 29.56
N LYS A 8 32.17 5.02 29.12
CA LYS A 8 31.25 4.90 27.97
C LYS A 8 30.67 3.47 28.11
N LYS A 9 29.41 3.14 27.88
CA LYS A 9 28.78 3.01 26.56
C LYS A 9 27.30 2.62 26.80
N THR A 10 26.42 3.60 26.87
CA THR A 10 24.98 3.33 26.77
C THR A 10 24.67 3.12 25.29
N VAL A 11 24.23 1.92 24.96
CA VAL A 11 23.55 1.64 23.70
C VAL A 11 22.22 2.41 23.74
N SER A 12 22.17 3.54 23.04
CA SER A 12 20.93 4.28 22.81
C SER A 12 20.09 3.48 21.83
N GLY A 13 19.23 2.61 22.37
CA GLY A 13 18.21 1.90 21.62
C GLY A 13 16.94 2.74 21.57
N GLY A 14 16.45 3.01 20.36
CA GLY A 14 15.08 3.48 20.15
C GLY A 14 14.87 4.48 19.01
N ALA A 15 15.91 5.22 18.61
CA ALA A 15 15.77 6.22 17.55
C ALA A 15 16.50 5.78 16.27
N ILE A 16 15.78 5.79 15.14
CA ILE A 16 16.40 5.67 13.81
C ILE A 16 17.13 6.99 13.56
N GLY A 17 18.45 6.94 13.48
CA GLY A 17 19.29 8.13 13.32
C GLY A 17 19.26 8.67 11.89
N VAL A 18 19.49 9.97 11.72
CA VAL A 18 19.53 10.64 10.41
C VAL A 18 20.57 10.02 9.46
N ALA A 19 21.70 9.56 9.99
CA ALA A 19 22.72 8.87 9.20
C ALA A 19 22.23 7.52 8.64
N GLU A 20 21.40 6.81 9.42
CA GLU A 20 20.79 5.54 9.01
C GLU A 20 19.72 5.79 7.93
N LEU A 21 18.92 6.86 8.08
CA LEU A 21 17.95 7.29 7.08
C LEU A 21 18.61 7.63 5.74
N ASN A 22 19.71 8.39 5.75
CA ASN A 22 20.44 8.73 4.51
C ASN A 22 21.01 7.48 3.83
N ALA A 23 21.54 6.53 4.59
CA ALA A 23 22.04 5.27 4.03
C ALA A 23 20.91 4.46 3.35
N LEU A 24 19.69 4.48 3.88
CA LEU A 24 18.54 3.83 3.26
C LEU A 24 18.10 4.54 1.97
N ILE A 25 18.19 5.88 1.92
CA ILE A 25 17.92 6.67 0.70
C ILE A 25 18.97 6.35 -0.37
N ASP A 26 20.25 6.32 -0.02
CA ASP A 26 21.33 5.98 -0.95
C ASP A 26 21.19 4.53 -1.47
N ALA A 27 20.79 3.60 -0.61
CA ALA A 27 20.53 2.22 -0.99
C ALA A 27 19.33 2.10 -1.95
N LEU A 28 18.28 2.89 -1.74
CA LEU A 28 17.15 2.98 -2.66
C LEU A 28 17.59 3.57 -4.01
N ASP A 29 18.50 4.54 -4.00
CA ASP A 29 18.85 5.29 -5.20
C ASP A 29 19.59 4.48 -6.27
N GLY A 30 20.44 3.53 -5.83
CA GLY A 30 21.13 2.58 -6.72
C GLY A 30 20.37 1.29 -7.04
N SER A 31 19.19 1.07 -6.44
CA SER A 31 18.45 -0.20 -6.52
C SER A 31 17.20 -0.10 -7.39
N THR A 32 16.66 -1.24 -7.82
CA THR A 32 15.33 -1.34 -8.48
C THR A 32 14.18 -1.42 -7.48
N VAL A 33 14.47 -1.23 -6.20
CA VAL A 33 13.50 -1.31 -5.10
C VAL A 33 12.63 -0.05 -5.11
N GLU A 34 11.31 -0.22 -4.99
CA GLU A 34 10.35 0.89 -4.96
C GLU A 34 9.99 1.32 -3.52
N GLU A 35 10.20 0.44 -2.54
CA GLU A 35 9.84 0.67 -1.15
C GLU A 35 10.84 -0.02 -0.19
N ILE A 36 11.26 0.69 0.86
CA ILE A 36 12.05 0.15 1.97
C ILE A 36 11.37 0.52 3.29
N SER A 37 11.09 -0.49 4.13
CA SER A 37 10.52 -0.31 5.47
C SER A 37 11.44 -0.91 6.52
N VAL A 38 11.75 -0.14 7.57
CA VAL A 38 12.64 -0.55 8.67
C VAL A 38 11.98 -0.25 10.01
N SER A 39 11.99 -1.25 10.90
CA SER A 39 11.43 -1.17 12.25
C SER A 39 12.51 -1.44 13.30
N ARG A 40 12.59 -0.59 14.33
CA ARG A 40 13.51 -0.76 15.46
C ARG A 40 12.84 -0.40 16.79
N GLY A 41 12.52 -1.42 17.58
CA GLY A 41 11.73 -1.24 18.79
C GLY A 41 10.36 -0.69 18.42
N GLU A 42 10.06 0.53 18.87
CA GLU A 42 8.81 1.24 18.58
C GLU A 42 8.89 2.14 17.33
N ALA A 43 10.10 2.41 16.81
CA ALA A 43 10.29 3.29 15.66
C ALA A 43 10.08 2.52 14.34
N ASN A 44 9.23 3.05 13.47
CA ASN A 44 8.96 2.52 12.13
C ASN A 44 9.20 3.60 11.10
N VAL A 45 10.02 3.31 10.08
CA VAL A 45 10.34 4.24 8.98
C VAL A 45 10.10 3.54 7.65
N LYS A 46 9.29 4.18 6.81
CA LYS A 46 8.94 3.72 5.47
C LYS A 46 9.40 4.75 4.45
N ILE A 47 10.17 4.31 3.45
CA ILE A 47 10.70 5.15 2.35
C ILE A 47 10.14 4.60 1.05
N ILE A 48 9.46 5.44 0.29
CA ILE A 48 8.83 5.08 -0.99
C ILE A 48 9.42 5.94 -2.10
N ARG A 49 9.85 5.30 -3.18
CA ARG A 49 10.36 5.97 -4.37
C ARG A 49 9.21 6.44 -5.24
N THR A 50 8.97 7.75 -5.28
CA THR A 50 7.99 8.32 -6.22
C THR A 50 8.65 8.58 -7.57
N VAL A 51 8.57 7.61 -8.49
CA VAL A 51 8.94 7.85 -9.89
C VAL A 51 7.79 8.57 -10.60
N LYS A 52 7.95 9.87 -10.84
CA LYS A 52 7.00 10.62 -11.67
C LYS A 52 7.22 10.18 -13.12
N PRO A 53 6.24 9.58 -13.81
CA PRO A 53 6.43 9.14 -15.19
C PRO A 53 6.67 10.38 -16.06
N LYS A 54 7.88 10.46 -16.63
CA LYS A 54 8.24 11.50 -17.59
C LYS A 54 7.61 11.13 -18.92
N ALA A 55 6.50 11.78 -19.25
CA ALA A 55 5.84 11.62 -20.54
C ALA A 55 6.86 11.81 -21.69
N PRO A 56 6.94 10.88 -22.66
CA PRO A 56 7.84 11.04 -23.78
C PRO A 56 7.38 12.21 -24.65
N LYS A 57 8.22 13.25 -24.76
CA LYS A 57 8.08 14.27 -25.80
C LYS A 57 8.38 13.62 -27.14
N ALA A 58 7.35 13.39 -27.94
CA ALA A 58 7.49 12.97 -29.32
C ALA A 58 8.28 14.02 -30.12
N LYS A 59 9.38 13.60 -30.77
CA LYS A 59 10.06 14.37 -31.81
C LYS A 59 9.23 14.26 -33.10
N PRO A 60 9.13 15.32 -33.93
CA PRO A 60 8.53 15.20 -35.25
C PRO A 60 9.48 14.38 -36.15
N ALA A 61 9.03 13.21 -36.59
CA ALA A 61 9.70 12.41 -37.60
C ALA A 61 9.06 12.65 -38.97
N LYS A 62 9.94 12.81 -39.94
CA LYS A 62 9.74 13.11 -41.36
C LYS A 62 8.99 11.98 -42.08
N ASP A 63 8.08 12.37 -42.99
CA ASP A 63 7.29 11.50 -43.87
C ASP A 63 8.08 10.37 -44.55
N ALA A 64 7.57 9.15 -44.38
CA ALA A 64 7.77 8.00 -45.25
C ALA A 64 6.47 7.15 -45.23
N PRO A 65 6.08 6.47 -46.34
CA PRO A 65 4.73 5.96 -46.51
C PRO A 65 4.45 4.74 -45.62
N ALA A 66 3.24 4.74 -45.05
CA ALA A 66 2.76 3.85 -44.01
C ALA A 66 2.45 2.42 -44.51
N PRO A 67 2.71 1.37 -43.71
CA PRO A 67 1.87 0.18 -43.70
C PRO A 67 0.59 0.50 -42.92
N ALA A 68 -0.56 0.07 -43.43
CA ALA A 68 -1.87 0.30 -42.83
C ALA A 68 -1.90 -0.16 -41.36
N ALA A 69 -1.99 0.80 -40.44
CA ALA A 69 -2.22 0.56 -39.03
C ALA A 69 -3.70 0.20 -38.84
N ALA A 70 -3.96 -1.01 -38.33
CA ALA A 70 -5.24 -1.33 -37.73
C ALA A 70 -5.52 -0.33 -36.59
N PRO A 71 -6.78 0.07 -36.35
CA PRO A 71 -7.11 0.97 -35.26
C PRO A 71 -6.73 0.30 -33.94
N VAL A 72 -5.71 0.84 -33.26
CA VAL A 72 -5.51 0.55 -31.84
C VAL A 72 -6.61 1.28 -31.09
N GLU A 73 -7.62 0.51 -30.73
CA GLU A 73 -8.70 0.92 -29.84
C GLU A 73 -8.06 1.38 -28.52
N VAL A 74 -8.16 2.67 -28.24
CA VAL A 74 -7.69 3.26 -26.98
C VAL A 74 -8.69 2.84 -25.92
N VAL A 75 -8.47 1.66 -25.32
CA VAL A 75 -9.27 1.23 -24.16
C VAL A 75 -9.07 2.27 -23.06
N PRO A 76 -10.14 2.89 -22.52
CA PRO A 76 -10.00 3.75 -21.36
C PRO A 76 -9.42 2.92 -20.23
N VAL A 77 -8.26 3.31 -19.71
CA VAL A 77 -7.74 2.72 -18.47
C VAL A 77 -8.66 3.24 -17.36
N GLU A 78 -9.67 2.45 -17.02
CA GLU A 78 -10.53 2.75 -15.88
C GLU A 78 -9.67 2.66 -14.62
N VAL A 79 -9.53 3.78 -13.92
CA VAL A 79 -8.71 3.87 -12.71
C VAL A 79 -9.46 3.14 -11.60
N THR A 80 -9.08 1.90 -11.31
CA THR A 80 -9.61 1.12 -10.20
C THR A 80 -8.72 1.25 -8.97
N HIS A 81 -9.31 1.26 -7.78
CA HIS A 81 -8.59 1.28 -6.51
C HIS A 81 -8.89 0.00 -5.72
N ASP A 82 -7.86 -0.67 -5.23
CA ASP A 82 -8.02 -1.90 -4.45
C ASP A 82 -8.00 -1.58 -2.95
N VAL A 83 -8.97 -2.11 -2.20
CA VAL A 83 -8.91 -2.15 -0.73
C VAL A 83 -8.18 -3.42 -0.33
N ILE A 84 -7.06 -3.26 0.37
CA ILE A 84 -6.13 -4.35 0.70
C ILE A 84 -6.24 -4.79 2.17
N SER A 85 -5.81 -6.02 2.45
CA SER A 85 -5.68 -6.52 3.81
C SER A 85 -4.52 -5.84 4.55
N PRO A 86 -4.73 -5.32 5.77
CA PRO A 86 -3.67 -4.70 6.56
C PRO A 86 -2.76 -5.70 7.27
N GLY A 87 -3.01 -7.02 7.14
CA GLY A 87 -2.25 -8.05 7.83
C GLY A 87 -2.63 -9.46 7.41
N VAL A 88 -2.12 -10.45 8.16
CA VAL A 88 -2.43 -11.88 7.95
C VAL A 88 -3.56 -12.30 8.88
N GLY A 89 -4.57 -12.99 8.38
CA GLY A 89 -5.68 -13.46 9.21
C GLY A 89 -6.85 -14.00 8.41
N ILE A 90 -8.02 -14.11 9.06
CA ILE A 90 -9.27 -14.52 8.42
C ILE A 90 -10.11 -13.28 8.13
N PHE A 91 -10.43 -13.05 6.86
CA PHE A 91 -11.29 -11.96 6.45
C PHE A 91 -12.76 -12.26 6.77
N LEU A 92 -13.46 -11.26 7.30
CA LEU A 92 -14.90 -11.32 7.54
C LEU A 92 -15.57 -10.07 6.97
N ARG A 93 -16.69 -10.26 6.28
CA ARG A 93 -17.48 -9.17 5.66
C ARG A 93 -18.35 -8.40 6.66
N ALA A 94 -18.53 -8.95 7.85
CA ALA A 94 -19.37 -8.40 8.91
C ALA A 94 -18.57 -8.17 10.19
N LYS A 95 -19.19 -7.52 11.19
CA LYS A 95 -18.60 -7.32 12.52
C LYS A 95 -18.42 -8.65 13.26
N ASP A 96 -19.29 -9.61 13.02
CA ASP A 96 -19.34 -10.95 13.57
C ASP A 96 -20.18 -11.87 12.69
N GLU A 97 -20.10 -13.18 12.91
CA GLU A 97 -20.74 -14.22 12.08
C GLU A 97 -22.27 -14.12 11.97
N LYS A 98 -22.92 -13.33 12.83
CA LYS A 98 -24.38 -13.14 12.84
C LYS A 98 -24.83 -11.76 12.35
N SER A 99 -23.89 -10.87 12.07
CA SER A 99 -24.17 -9.51 11.63
C SER A 99 -24.24 -9.41 10.11
N ASP A 100 -24.97 -8.41 9.62
CA ASP A 100 -24.94 -8.06 8.21
C ASP A 100 -23.55 -7.62 7.74
N ALA A 101 -23.26 -7.88 6.46
CA ALA A 101 -22.04 -7.38 5.83
C ALA A 101 -21.99 -5.85 5.87
N PHE A 102 -20.82 -5.28 6.14
CA PHE A 102 -20.62 -3.83 6.12
C PHE A 102 -20.93 -3.22 4.75
N VAL A 103 -20.57 -3.95 3.69
CA VAL A 103 -20.72 -3.51 2.30
C VAL A 103 -21.05 -4.68 1.36
N LYS A 104 -21.75 -4.36 0.27
CA LYS A 104 -22.15 -5.28 -0.78
C LYS A 104 -21.62 -4.83 -2.14
N LEU A 105 -21.64 -5.74 -3.11
CA LEU A 105 -21.33 -5.41 -4.49
C LEU A 105 -22.25 -4.27 -4.94
N ARG A 106 -21.67 -3.26 -5.59
CA ARG A 106 -22.31 -2.01 -6.05
C ARG A 106 -22.60 -0.97 -4.98
N ASP A 107 -22.24 -1.19 -3.73
CA ASP A 107 -22.34 -0.14 -2.71
C ASP A 107 -21.30 0.95 -2.95
N MET A 108 -21.66 2.19 -2.58
CA MET A 108 -20.73 3.31 -2.52
C MET A 108 -19.97 3.28 -1.19
N VAL A 109 -18.66 3.45 -1.24
CA VAL A 109 -17.77 3.49 -0.07
C VAL A 109 -17.06 4.83 -0.03
N THR A 110 -16.87 5.38 1.17
CA THR A 110 -16.06 6.59 1.41
C THR A 110 -14.71 6.25 2.04
N ALA A 111 -13.73 7.14 1.87
CA ALA A 111 -12.46 7.01 2.58
C ALA A 111 -12.69 7.01 4.11
N GLY A 112 -12.06 6.06 4.80
CA GLY A 112 -12.21 5.80 6.23
C GLY A 112 -13.40 4.89 6.60
N GLN A 113 -14.30 4.56 5.68
CA GLN A 113 -15.44 3.68 5.96
C GLN A 113 -14.95 2.25 6.24
N VAL A 114 -15.52 1.61 7.28
CA VAL A 114 -15.29 0.19 7.58
C VAL A 114 -15.99 -0.67 6.53
N VAL A 115 -15.23 -1.56 5.90
CA VAL A 115 -15.71 -2.45 4.82
C VAL A 115 -15.63 -3.93 5.18
N GLY A 116 -14.97 -4.26 6.29
CA GLY A 116 -14.80 -5.63 6.77
C GLY A 116 -13.99 -5.68 8.06
N THR A 117 -13.74 -6.89 8.54
CA THR A 117 -12.84 -7.14 9.68
C THR A 117 -11.83 -8.23 9.35
N LEU A 118 -10.64 -8.12 9.95
CA LEU A 118 -9.62 -9.14 9.93
C LEU A 118 -9.53 -9.78 11.32
N LYS A 119 -9.77 -11.09 11.39
CA LYS A 119 -9.62 -11.87 12.62
C LYS A 119 -8.24 -12.52 12.65
N PHE A 120 -7.42 -12.14 13.63
CA PHE A 120 -6.13 -12.76 13.90
C PHE A 120 -6.01 -13.07 15.40
N MET A 121 -5.71 -14.33 15.73
CA MET A 121 -5.64 -14.81 17.13
C MET A 121 -6.88 -14.48 17.98
N GLY A 122 -8.07 -14.44 17.36
CA GLY A 122 -9.33 -14.14 18.04
C GLY A 122 -9.65 -12.65 18.21
N ILE A 123 -8.69 -11.76 17.93
CA ILE A 123 -8.89 -10.31 17.92
C ILE A 123 -9.36 -9.88 16.53
N LYS A 124 -10.32 -8.96 16.47
CA LYS A 124 -10.85 -8.40 15.22
C LYS A 124 -10.33 -6.99 15.01
N HIS A 125 -9.69 -6.76 13.88
CA HIS A 125 -9.27 -5.44 13.42
C HIS A 125 -10.20 -4.98 12.31
N GLU A 126 -10.64 -3.72 12.36
CA GLU A 126 -11.44 -3.15 11.28
C GLU A 126 -10.57 -2.89 10.05
N ILE A 127 -11.10 -3.25 8.88
CA ILE A 127 -10.52 -2.88 7.59
C ILE A 127 -11.30 -1.68 7.08
N ARG A 128 -10.58 -0.60 6.78
CA ARG A 128 -11.16 0.65 6.28
C ARG A 128 -10.69 0.91 4.87
N SER A 129 -11.57 1.47 4.04
CA SER A 129 -11.20 1.91 2.71
C SER A 129 -10.33 3.17 2.79
N GLU A 130 -9.26 3.24 2.01
CA GLU A 130 -8.43 4.46 1.89
C GLU A 130 -8.93 5.40 0.78
N ALA A 131 -9.81 4.91 -0.08
CA ALA A 131 -10.39 5.66 -1.20
C ALA A 131 -11.92 5.65 -1.15
N GLU A 132 -12.50 6.63 -1.84
CA GLU A 132 -13.93 6.59 -2.18
C GLU A 132 -14.14 5.91 -3.54
N GLY A 133 -15.27 5.23 -3.68
CA GLY A 133 -15.61 4.56 -4.93
C GLY A 133 -16.74 3.55 -4.77
N LYS A 134 -17.18 2.99 -5.88
CA LYS A 134 -18.21 1.95 -5.91
C LYS A 134 -17.55 0.57 -5.92
N ILE A 135 -18.01 -0.34 -5.06
CA ILE A 135 -17.52 -1.73 -5.08
C ILE A 135 -17.95 -2.39 -6.39
N VAL A 136 -16.97 -2.68 -7.25
CA VAL A 136 -17.20 -3.36 -8.53
C VAL A 136 -16.85 -4.84 -8.47
N GLU A 137 -15.96 -5.24 -7.56
CA GLU A 137 -15.60 -6.65 -7.35
C GLU A 137 -15.34 -6.94 -5.87
N ILE A 138 -15.66 -8.17 -5.47
CA ILE A 138 -15.31 -8.75 -4.17
C ILE A 138 -14.32 -9.87 -4.49
N LEU A 139 -13.07 -9.71 -4.06
CA LEU A 139 -11.93 -10.55 -4.46
C LEU A 139 -11.65 -11.66 -3.46
N VAL A 140 -12.21 -11.56 -2.25
CA VAL A 140 -12.01 -12.49 -1.14
C VAL A 140 -13.37 -12.87 -0.54
N GLU A 141 -13.58 -14.17 -0.33
CA GLU A 141 -14.80 -14.70 0.28
C GLU A 141 -14.82 -14.50 1.81
N ASP A 142 -16.02 -14.49 2.37
CA ASP A 142 -16.20 -14.40 3.82
C ASP A 142 -15.63 -15.66 4.51
N GLY A 143 -14.79 -15.47 5.53
CA GLY A 143 -14.10 -16.55 6.24
C GLY A 143 -12.82 -17.05 5.57
N GLN A 144 -12.40 -16.45 4.44
CA GLN A 144 -11.17 -16.84 3.77
C GLN A 144 -9.92 -16.28 4.46
N ALA A 145 -8.83 -17.03 4.45
CA ALA A 145 -7.52 -16.54 4.89
C ALA A 145 -6.96 -15.51 3.89
N VAL A 146 -6.35 -14.45 4.41
CA VAL A 146 -5.71 -13.39 3.63
C VAL A 146 -4.34 -13.05 4.18
N GLU A 147 -3.48 -12.53 3.30
CA GLU A 147 -2.13 -12.06 3.59
C GLU A 147 -2.03 -10.54 3.58
N TYR A 148 -0.93 -9.99 4.10
CA TYR A 148 -0.67 -8.55 4.05
C TYR A 148 -0.65 -8.03 2.61
N GLY A 149 -1.37 -6.94 2.35
CA GLY A 149 -1.42 -6.31 1.04
C GLY A 149 -2.32 -7.03 0.02
N GLN A 150 -2.91 -8.17 0.37
CA GLN A 150 -3.82 -8.89 -0.52
C GLN A 150 -5.08 -8.04 -0.80
N PRO A 151 -5.44 -7.79 -2.07
CA PRO A 151 -6.69 -7.12 -2.42
C PRO A 151 -7.93 -7.91 -1.96
N ILE A 152 -8.87 -7.21 -1.35
CA ILE A 152 -10.13 -7.76 -0.80
C ILE A 152 -11.33 -7.24 -1.59
N PHE A 153 -11.33 -5.96 -1.93
CA PHE A 153 -12.36 -5.32 -2.76
C PHE A 153 -11.72 -4.48 -3.85
N ARG A 154 -12.41 -4.35 -4.98
CA ARG A 154 -12.07 -3.38 -6.04
C ARG A 154 -13.11 -2.29 -6.11
N LEU A 155 -12.63 -1.05 -6.12
CA LEU A 155 -13.43 0.17 -6.26
C LEU A 155 -13.21 0.79 -7.64
N LYS A 156 -14.25 1.47 -8.13
CA LYS A 156 -14.25 2.28 -9.34
C LYS A 156 -14.95 3.61 -9.12
#